data_AF-A0A0F9T3K2-F1
#
_entry.id   AF-A0A0F9T3K2-F1
#
_cell.length_a   1.000
_cell.length_b   1.000
_cell.length_c   1.000
_cell.angle_alpha   90.00
_cell.angle_beta   90.00
_cell.angle_gamma   90.00
#
_symmetry.space_group_name_H-M   'P 1'
#
loop_
_entity.id
_entity.type
_entity.pdbx_description
1 polymer ?
#
loop_
_entity_poly.entity_id
_entity_poly.type
_entity_poly.pdbx_seq_one_letter_code
_entity_poly.pdbx_strand_id
1 'polypeptide(L)'
;MSLRAIVFERDGGRCIWPSCVEPALELAHFHSLGSGGSNERDVASNSGAMCRPHARASDGEYGPGGKDDYRRDHINLFGPGYQDIPPHRLAWERAEALTELVRNRT
;
A
#
# COMPACT_ATOMS: atom_id res chain seq x y z
N MET A 1 8.29 18.99 -9.97
CA MET A 1 7.90 17.61 -10.34
C MET A 1 6.67 17.25 -9.52
N SER A 2 5.66 16.57 -10.08
CA SER A 2 4.46 16.19 -9.31
C SER A 2 4.76 15.04 -8.35
N LEU A 3 4.00 14.91 -7.27
CA LEU A 3 4.12 13.77 -6.33
C LEU A 3 4.02 12.43 -7.06
N ARG A 4 3.07 12.30 -7.99
CA ARG A 4 2.94 11.12 -8.84
C ARG A 4 4.23 10.82 -9.61
N ALA A 5 4.85 11.83 -10.23
CA ALA A 5 6.09 11.63 -10.98
C ALA A 5 7.23 11.16 -10.08
N ILE A 6 7.41 11.79 -8.91
CA ILE A 6 8.43 11.41 -7.91
C ILE A 6 8.24 9.95 -7.48
N VAL A 7 7.01 9.56 -7.15
CA VAL A 7 6.70 8.21 -6.66
C VAL A 7 6.85 7.17 -7.76
N PHE A 8 6.36 7.45 -8.98
CA PHE A 8 6.50 6.52 -10.11
C PHE A 8 7.95 6.33 -10.55
N GLU A 9 8.76 7.38 -10.46
CA GLU A 9 10.20 7.30 -10.73
C GLU A 9 10.91 6.46 -9.67
N ARG A 10 10.68 6.73 -8.38
CA ARG A 10 11.22 5.93 -7.26
C ARG A 10 10.86 4.45 -7.39
N ASP A 11 9.61 4.16 -7.75
CA ASP A 11 9.08 2.80 -7.80
C ASP A 11 9.32 2.11 -9.15
N GLY A 12 10.01 2.77 -10.09
CA GLY A 12 10.35 2.23 -11.40
C GLY A 12 9.12 1.89 -12.26
N GLY A 13 8.00 2.57 -12.05
CA GLY A 13 6.73 2.30 -12.73
C GLY A 13 6.08 0.95 -12.40
N ARG A 14 6.53 0.26 -11.34
CA ARG A 14 6.01 -1.04 -10.90
C ARG A 14 5.21 -0.91 -9.62
N CYS A 15 4.28 -1.83 -9.40
CA CYS A 15 3.57 -1.89 -8.13
C CYS A 15 4.55 -2.19 -6.99
N ILE A 16 4.51 -1.39 -5.92
CA ILE A 16 5.41 -1.57 -4.77
C ILE A 16 5.05 -2.74 -3.87
N TRP A 17 3.83 -3.29 -4.01
CA TRP A 17 3.34 -4.34 -3.13
C TRP A 17 4.26 -5.57 -3.24
N PRO A 18 4.70 -6.16 -2.12
CA PRO A 18 5.61 -7.29 -2.16
C PRO A 18 5.11 -8.41 -3.06
N SER A 19 6.01 -8.92 -3.89
CA SER A 19 5.75 -9.99 -4.87
C SER A 19 4.78 -9.63 -6.01
N CYS A 20 4.32 -8.38 -6.11
CA CYS A 20 3.50 -7.93 -7.22
C CYS A 20 4.38 -7.67 -8.46
N VAL A 21 4.01 -8.27 -9.59
CA VAL A 21 4.74 -8.09 -10.86
C VAL A 21 4.07 -7.10 -11.80
N GLU A 22 2.87 -6.63 -11.44
CA GLU A 22 2.04 -5.76 -12.28
C GLU A 22 2.59 -4.33 -12.41
N PRO A 23 2.35 -3.66 -13.55
CA PRO A 23 2.68 -2.26 -13.71
C PRO A 23 1.85 -1.39 -12.77
N ALA A 24 2.46 -0.29 -12.28
CA ALA A 24 1.74 0.70 -11.52
C ALA A 24 0.85 1.55 -12.44
N LEU A 25 -0.39 1.77 -12.00
CA LEU A 25 -1.37 2.58 -12.72
C LEU A 25 -1.77 3.81 -11.89
N GLU A 26 -1.80 3.66 -10.57
CA GLU A 26 -2.36 4.62 -9.63
C GLU A 26 -1.31 5.03 -8.59
N LEU A 27 -1.44 6.26 -8.10
CA LEU A 27 -0.75 6.72 -6.90
C LEU A 27 -1.69 6.40 -5.73
N ALA A 28 -1.20 5.69 -4.71
CA ALA A 28 -1.98 5.34 -3.53
C ALA A 28 -1.29 5.86 -2.27
N HIS A 29 -2.07 6.46 -1.36
CA HIS A 29 -1.61 6.82 -0.03
C HIS A 29 -1.70 5.59 0.90
N PHE A 30 -0.70 5.40 1.76
CA PHE A 30 -0.69 4.29 2.71
C PHE A 30 -1.63 4.58 3.89
N HIS A 31 -1.44 5.73 4.55
CA HIS A 31 -2.33 6.21 5.60
C HIS A 31 -3.38 7.17 5.02
N SER A 32 -4.65 6.77 5.07
CA SER A 32 -5.78 7.60 4.64
C SER A 32 -6.34 8.47 5.78
N LEU A 33 -7.22 9.44 5.47
CA LEU A 33 -7.89 10.30 6.46
C LEU A 33 -8.67 9.51 7.52
N GLY A 34 -9.30 8.40 7.13
CA GLY A 34 -10.05 7.53 8.05
C GLY A 34 -9.15 6.67 8.95
N SER A 35 -7.86 6.60 8.63
CA SER A 35 -6.85 5.80 9.34
C SER A 35 -5.91 6.66 10.20
N GLY A 36 -6.24 7.94 10.45
CA GLY A 36 -5.41 8.84 11.28
C GLY A 36 -4.36 9.65 10.52
N GLY A 37 -4.39 9.69 9.18
CA GLY A 37 -3.46 10.48 8.37
C GLY A 37 -3.76 11.98 8.41
N SER A 38 -3.06 12.73 9.26
CA SER A 38 -3.05 14.21 9.27
C SER A 38 -2.08 14.79 8.21
N ASN A 39 -2.18 16.10 7.94
CA ASN A 39 -1.46 17.08 7.07
C ASN A 39 -0.20 16.72 6.23
N GLU A 40 0.40 15.55 6.40
CA GLU A 40 1.54 15.00 5.65
C GLU A 40 1.09 14.00 4.57
N ARG A 41 -0.16 14.08 4.10
CA ARG A 41 -0.73 13.11 3.13
C ARG A 41 0.04 13.04 1.81
N ASP A 42 0.36 14.20 1.24
CA ASP A 42 0.92 14.30 -0.10
C ASP A 42 2.45 14.31 -0.10
N VAL A 43 3.04 13.38 0.63
CA VAL A 43 4.49 13.15 0.67
C VAL A 43 4.83 11.81 0.05
N ALA A 44 6.01 11.73 -0.56
CA ALA A 44 6.48 10.51 -1.21
C ALA A 44 6.61 9.35 -0.20
N SER A 45 6.98 9.61 1.05
CA SER A 45 7.14 8.58 2.09
C SER A 45 5.83 7.91 2.52
N ASN A 46 4.67 8.55 2.32
CA ASN A 46 3.33 8.00 2.59
C ASN A 46 2.60 7.57 1.31
N SER A 47 3.31 7.50 0.18
CA SER A 47 2.71 7.24 -1.13
C SER A 47 3.48 6.18 -1.91
N GLY A 48 2.78 5.38 -2.70
CA GLY A 48 3.36 4.35 -3.56
C GLY A 48 2.70 4.25 -4.93
N ALA A 49 3.47 3.81 -5.92
CA ALA A 49 2.96 3.45 -7.23
C ALA A 49 2.34 2.05 -7.13
N MET A 50 1.05 1.91 -7.47
CA MET A 50 0.31 0.66 -7.30
C MET A 50 -0.50 0.28 -8.54
N CYS A 51 -0.69 -1.03 -8.73
CA CYS A 51 -1.71 -1.53 -9.64
C CYS A 51 -3.10 -1.29 -9.02
N ARG A 52 -4.17 -1.32 -9.83
CA ARG A 52 -5.54 -1.04 -9.36
C ARG A 52 -5.97 -1.88 -8.15
N PRO A 53 -5.77 -3.21 -8.11
CA PRO A 53 -6.16 -4.02 -6.95
C PRO A 53 -5.49 -3.57 -5.65
N HIS A 54 -4.18 -3.31 -5.70
CA HIS A 54 -3.42 -2.92 -4.51
C HIS A 54 -3.69 -1.49 -4.07
N ALA A 55 -3.98 -0.58 -5.02
CA ALA A 55 -4.45 0.76 -4.68
C ALA A 55 -5.77 0.71 -3.89
N ARG A 56 -6.73 -0.10 -4.35
CA ARG A 56 -8.01 -0.33 -3.66
C ARG A 56 -7.83 -1.01 -2.30
N ALA A 57 -6.95 -2.00 -2.21
CA ALA A 57 -6.61 -2.64 -0.94
C ALA A 57 -6.01 -1.62 0.05
N SER A 58 -5.18 -0.67 -0.42
CA SER A 58 -4.67 0.45 0.38
C SER A 58 -5.81 1.33 0.91
N ASP A 59 -6.79 1.64 0.06
CA ASP A 59 -8.00 2.40 0.41
C ASP A 59 -8.97 1.65 1.36
N GLY A 60 -8.70 0.36 1.64
CA GLY A 60 -9.58 -0.48 2.47
C GLY A 60 -10.75 -1.09 1.70
N GLU A 61 -10.72 -1.03 0.37
CA GLU A 61 -11.70 -1.66 -0.51
C GLU A 61 -11.29 -3.08 -0.90
N TYR A 62 -12.26 -3.93 -1.19
CA TYR A 62 -12.00 -5.27 -1.72
C TYR A 62 -11.68 -5.17 -3.22
N GLY A 63 -10.57 -5.79 -3.64
CA GLY A 63 -10.26 -6.01 -5.04
C GLY A 63 -11.24 -6.97 -5.73
N PRO A 64 -11.08 -7.21 -7.05
CA PRO A 64 -12.02 -8.01 -7.84
C PRO A 64 -12.18 -9.47 -7.36
N GLY A 65 -11.18 -10.08 -6.72
CA GLY A 65 -11.29 -11.41 -6.12
C GLY A 65 -11.79 -11.43 -4.67
N GLY A 66 -12.29 -10.31 -4.15
CA GLY A 66 -12.98 -10.26 -2.86
C GLY A 66 -12.08 -10.54 -1.65
N LYS A 67 -12.62 -11.25 -0.66
CA LYS A 67 -11.97 -11.48 0.64
C LYS A 67 -10.72 -12.35 0.56
N ASP A 68 -10.65 -13.29 -0.37
CA ASP A 68 -9.54 -14.23 -0.49
C ASP A 68 -8.29 -13.58 -1.13
N ASP A 69 -8.50 -12.73 -2.13
CA ASP A 69 -7.42 -11.91 -2.68
C ASP A 69 -6.87 -10.94 -1.63
N TYR A 70 -7.77 -10.28 -0.88
CA TYR A 70 -7.39 -9.44 0.26
C TYR A 70 -6.55 -10.22 1.26
N ARG A 71 -6.95 -11.46 1.60
CA ARG A 71 -6.20 -12.34 2.51
C ARG A 71 -4.80 -12.65 2.02
N ARG A 72 -4.67 -13.06 0.75
CA ARG A 72 -3.38 -13.41 0.12
C ARG A 72 -2.42 -12.23 0.11
N ASP A 73 -2.92 -11.03 -0.21
CA ASP A 73 -2.11 -9.82 -0.24
C ASP A 73 -1.57 -9.43 1.13
N HIS A 74 -2.33 -9.68 2.20
CA HIS A 74 -1.86 -9.47 3.58
C HIS A 74 -0.82 -10.52 3.99
N ILE A 75 -0.97 -11.79 3.58
CA ILE A 75 0.08 -12.81 3.79
C ILE A 75 1.38 -12.39 3.11
N ASN A 76 1.32 -11.88 1.87
CA ASN A 76 2.51 -11.44 1.14
C ASN A 76 3.19 -10.24 1.81
N LEU A 77 2.43 -9.37 2.48
CA LEU A 77 2.95 -8.16 3.11
C LEU A 77 3.53 -8.43 4.51
N PHE A 78 2.84 -9.23 5.32
CA PHE A 78 3.15 -9.41 6.75
C PHE A 78 3.69 -10.82 7.09
N GLY A 79 3.65 -11.75 6.13
CA GLY A 79 3.83 -13.17 6.39
C GLY A 79 2.58 -13.82 7.00
N PRO A 80 2.64 -15.12 7.34
CA PRO A 80 1.49 -15.88 7.84
C PRO A 80 0.94 -15.39 9.19
N GLY A 81 1.75 -14.66 9.98
CA GLY A 81 1.36 -14.11 11.28
C GLY A 81 0.36 -12.95 11.23
N TYR A 82 -0.01 -12.46 10.03
CA TYR A 82 -0.99 -11.37 9.90
C TYR A 82 -2.37 -11.70 10.50
N GLN A 83 -2.68 -12.99 10.68
CA GLN A 83 -3.93 -13.45 11.32
C GLN A 83 -4.01 -13.06 12.79
N ASP A 84 -2.87 -12.79 13.43
CA ASP A 84 -2.78 -12.34 14.82
C ASP A 84 -3.01 -10.83 14.95
N ILE A 85 -3.00 -10.09 13.83
CA ILE A 85 -3.30 -8.65 13.80
C ILE A 85 -4.82 -8.48 13.99
N PRO A 86 -5.26 -7.73 15.01
CA PRO A 86 -6.68 -7.46 15.20
C PRO A 86 -7.30 -6.84 13.93
N PRO A 87 -8.50 -7.26 13.48
CA PRO A 87 -9.08 -6.77 12.23
C PRO A 87 -9.19 -5.24 12.13
N HIS A 88 -9.41 -4.58 13.27
CA HIS A 88 -9.49 -3.11 13.36
C HIS A 88 -8.13 -2.40 13.22
N ARG A 89 -7.01 -3.11 13.38
CA ARG A 89 -5.64 -2.57 13.19
C ARG A 89 -5.02 -2.91 11.84
N LEU A 90 -5.59 -3.88 11.13
CA LEU A 90 -4.97 -4.44 9.92
C LEU A 90 -4.65 -3.39 8.85
N ALA A 91 -5.53 -2.40 8.66
CA ALA A 91 -5.29 -1.30 7.73
C ALA A 91 -4.13 -0.39 8.16
N TRP A 92 -4.01 -0.12 9.46
CA TRP A 92 -2.92 0.67 10.03
C TRP A 92 -1.58 -0.04 9.88
N GLU A 93 -1.50 -1.31 10.30
CA GLU A 93 -0.27 -2.10 10.19
C GLU A 93 0.19 -2.23 8.74
N ARG A 94 -0.75 -2.29 7.78
CA ARG A 94 -0.42 -2.37 6.35
C ARG A 94 0.25 -1.09 5.90
N ALA A 95 -0.32 0.03 6.33
CA ALA A 95 0.19 1.33 5.99
C ALA A 95 1.60 1.55 6.57
N GLU A 96 1.85 1.10 7.81
CA GLU A 96 3.18 1.12 8.42
C GLU A 96 4.17 0.23 7.66
N ALA A 97 3.79 -1.00 7.29
CA ALA A 97 4.65 -1.90 6.54
C ALA A 97 5.04 -1.35 5.15
N LEU A 98 4.08 -0.73 4.44
CA LEU A 98 4.34 -0.08 3.15
C LEU A 98 5.22 1.16 3.30
N THR A 99 4.98 1.97 4.34
CA THR A 99 5.81 3.14 4.68
C THR A 99 7.25 2.71 4.95
N GLU A 100 7.45 1.68 5.75
CA GLU A 100 8.77 1.15 6.09
C GLU A 100 9.48 0.55 4.87
N LEU A 101 8.74 -0.16 4.01
CA LEU A 101 9.27 -0.67 2.75
C LEU A 101 9.78 0.45 1.83
N VAL A 102 9.09 1.59 1.80
CA VAL A 102 9.54 2.77 1.06
C VAL A 102 10.75 3.42 1.70
N ARG A 103 10.78 3.57 3.03
CA ARG A 103 11.91 4.16 3.76
C ARG A 103 13.21 3.39 3.55
N ASN A 104 13.15 2.07 3.46
CA ASN A 104 14.32 1.22 3.23
C ASN A 104 14.82 1.23 1.76
N ARG A 105 14.12 1.91 0.84
CA ARG A 105 14.50 2.03 -0.58
C ARG A 105 15.11 3.39 -0.94
N THR A 106 15.05 4.36 -0.03
CA THR A 106 15.64 5.71 -0.16
C THR A 106 16.94 5.79 0.60
#